data_AF-A0A919PHJ7-F1
#
_entry.id   AF-A0A919PHJ7-F1
#
_cell.length_a   1.000
_cell.length_b   1.000
_cell.length_c   1.000
_cell.angle_alpha   90.00
_cell.angle_beta   90.00
_cell.angle_gamma   90.00
#
_symmetry.space_group_name_H-M   'P 1'
#
loop_
_entity.id
_entity.type
_entity.pdbx_description
1 polymer ?
#
loop_
_entity_poly.entity_id
_entity_poly.type
_entity_poly.pdbx_seq_one_letter_code
_entity_poly.pdbx_strand_id
1 'polypeptide(L)'
;MTLVFVKGQNAPLAAQQLRIMVDAAVAVDLSALLLAETGRVRSDGDFVFYNQPAAPGLTWLTGGAGGAQRVEIDLSAVPADVDRVIAVISPDDRTTKFGSGPAPVARLVEATGAEVGTFTMQGLSEERAVIAWELYRRAGAWKVRAIGQGYSGGLAQLIAAHGVDVEQEEPAPAPVTSSPHFPGTPSPHFPGTGGPAPAASQQPQQPLPEVGGPLEERQYQQVWSIFQDAARSTSALRSAIGYAEQRRDNEVGELLNDPRLRNSPQTAAARAEADRRHDELVRRAEADRRRDVDQLVAELRELSAGLPAPMAGWDSPRWRDWRLPATMTAGIRVGDVHVPESPELRIPLLFRLPLMRPLWIDTTGADKASAQAMARSVVVRLLAAHPPGQLNVSVVDLAGGGAAGRSYDLGGAPGAARSVPVAATPQALGDMLEQLVERVDLVQMAIRAGAMGSPYEDIDGGRRLLVLHDFPYGFDDSAFNRLQYLLHEGPEAGVHVLMVADPQDSSTLGPMVGAVWRSMARLPVLSGDHMGDPWVGLTWTFTPDVTTGSAAVDEILARLARQADGQ
;
A
#
# COMPACT_ATOMS: atom_id res chain seq x y z
N MET A 1 -11.25 -27.02 -21.34
CA MET A 1 -12.66 -26.73 -21.02
C MET A 1 -12.62 -25.93 -19.74
N THR A 2 -12.91 -24.64 -19.81
CA THR A 2 -12.81 -23.71 -18.68
C THR A 2 -13.81 -24.11 -17.58
N LEU A 3 -13.33 -24.26 -16.34
CA LEU A 3 -14.20 -24.53 -15.20
C LEU A 3 -14.83 -23.23 -14.70
N VAL A 4 -16.15 -23.14 -14.72
CA VAL A 4 -16.87 -22.06 -14.03
C VAL A 4 -17.14 -22.54 -12.61
N PHE A 5 -16.58 -21.82 -11.63
CA PHE A 5 -16.74 -22.12 -10.22
C PHE A 5 -17.99 -21.45 -9.66
N VAL A 6 -18.68 -22.16 -8.78
CA VAL A 6 -19.66 -21.58 -7.85
C VAL A 6 -19.05 -21.41 -6.46
N LYS A 7 -19.65 -20.55 -5.64
CA LYS A 7 -19.21 -20.30 -4.27
C LYS A 7 -19.03 -21.61 -3.49
N GLY A 8 -17.85 -21.82 -2.91
CA GLY A 8 -17.46 -23.01 -2.15
C GLY A 8 -16.92 -24.19 -2.98
N GLN A 9 -17.05 -24.15 -4.31
CA GLN A 9 -16.53 -25.21 -5.18
C GLN A 9 -15.00 -25.25 -5.12
N ASN A 10 -14.44 -26.47 -5.12
CA ASN A 10 -13.00 -26.68 -5.14
C ASN A 10 -12.58 -27.66 -6.23
N ALA A 11 -11.34 -27.53 -6.69
CA ALA A 11 -10.73 -28.39 -7.70
C ALA A 11 -9.24 -28.64 -7.37
N PRO A 12 -8.65 -29.76 -7.83
CA PRO A 12 -7.19 -29.93 -7.75
C PRO A 12 -6.47 -28.93 -8.66
N LEU A 13 -5.27 -28.50 -8.26
CA LEU A 13 -4.36 -27.71 -9.10
C LEU A 13 -3.22 -28.59 -9.58
N ALA A 14 -3.13 -28.80 -10.89
CA ALA A 14 -2.04 -29.55 -11.51
C ALA A 14 -0.83 -28.66 -11.83
N ALA A 15 -1.09 -27.42 -12.22
CA ALA A 15 -0.05 -26.42 -12.48
C ALA A 15 0.49 -25.83 -11.17
N GLN A 16 1.79 -25.55 -11.16
CA GLN A 16 2.48 -24.88 -10.05
C GLN A 16 2.58 -23.37 -10.26
N GLN A 17 2.59 -22.92 -11.52
CA GLN A 17 2.67 -21.51 -11.88
C GLN A 17 1.31 -21.02 -12.37
N LEU A 18 0.74 -20.09 -11.61
CA LEU A 18 -0.62 -19.60 -11.75
C LEU A 18 -0.63 -18.08 -11.75
N ARG A 19 -1.72 -17.50 -12.24
CA ARG A 19 -1.97 -16.07 -12.22
C ARG A 19 -3.44 -15.82 -11.90
N ILE A 20 -3.69 -14.88 -11.00
CA ILE A 20 -5.02 -14.39 -10.65
C ILE A 20 -5.22 -13.03 -11.27
N MET A 21 -6.37 -12.82 -11.90
CA MET A 21 -6.81 -11.54 -12.47
C MET A 21 -8.26 -11.29 -12.08
N VAL A 22 -8.67 -10.02 -12.05
CA VAL A 22 -10.04 -9.65 -11.68
C VAL A 22 -10.59 -8.62 -12.64
N ASP A 23 -11.82 -8.83 -13.09
CA ASP A 23 -12.62 -7.87 -13.82
C ASP A 23 -13.76 -7.37 -12.93
N ALA A 24 -13.87 -6.06 -12.75
CA ALA A 24 -14.89 -5.43 -11.94
C ALA A 24 -15.39 -4.15 -12.62
N ALA A 25 -16.66 -3.81 -12.38
CA ALA A 25 -17.26 -2.58 -12.92
C ALA A 25 -16.76 -1.32 -12.21
N VAL A 26 -16.28 -1.46 -10.98
CA VAL A 26 -15.61 -0.42 -10.20
C VAL A 26 -14.10 -0.71 -10.18
N ALA A 27 -13.28 0.32 -10.02
CA ALA A 27 -11.85 0.10 -9.80
C ALA A 27 -11.65 -0.65 -8.48
N VAL A 28 -10.84 -1.71 -8.53
CA VAL A 28 -10.55 -2.57 -7.37
C VAL A 28 -9.05 -2.73 -7.22
N ASP A 29 -8.62 -2.80 -5.97
CA ASP A 29 -7.33 -3.35 -5.57
C ASP A 29 -7.44 -4.87 -5.44
N LEU A 30 -6.50 -5.58 -6.06
CA LEU A 30 -6.22 -6.99 -5.89
C LEU A 30 -5.03 -7.14 -4.94
N SER A 31 -5.20 -7.96 -3.91
CA SER A 31 -4.14 -8.30 -2.96
C SER A 31 -4.15 -9.79 -2.67
N ALA A 32 -3.08 -10.30 -2.06
CA ALA A 32 -3.00 -11.69 -1.64
C ALA A 32 -2.37 -11.84 -0.26
N LEU A 33 -2.76 -12.88 0.48
CA LEU A 33 -2.16 -13.21 1.78
C LEU A 33 -1.63 -14.65 1.77
N LEU A 34 -0.43 -14.85 2.28
CA LEU A 34 0.10 -16.18 2.62
C LEU A 34 -0.29 -16.52 4.06
N LEU A 35 -1.01 -17.63 4.26
CA LEU A 35 -1.55 -18.03 5.56
C LEU A 35 -0.95 -19.37 5.99
N ALA A 36 -0.50 -19.43 7.25
CA ALA A 36 -0.14 -20.66 7.93
C ALA A 36 -1.38 -21.51 8.25
N GLU A 37 -1.17 -22.72 8.81
CA GLU A 37 -2.25 -23.64 9.21
C GLU A 37 -3.32 -22.98 10.10
N THR A 38 -2.90 -22.01 10.93
CA THR A 38 -3.75 -21.22 11.82
C THR A 38 -4.77 -20.34 11.08
N GLY A 39 -4.64 -20.19 9.76
CA GLY A 39 -5.42 -19.26 8.95
C GLY A 39 -4.96 -17.80 9.07
N ARG A 40 -3.76 -17.59 9.64
CA ARG A 40 -3.16 -16.27 9.85
C ARG A 40 -1.84 -16.12 9.09
N VAL A 41 -1.47 -14.89 8.76
CA VAL A 41 -0.15 -14.56 8.23
C VAL A 41 0.95 -14.84 9.27
N ARG A 42 2.19 -15.11 8.82
CA ARG A 42 3.32 -15.30 9.74
C ARG A 42 3.95 -13.98 10.16
N SER A 43 3.84 -12.97 9.29
CA SER A 43 4.27 -11.59 9.51
C SER A 43 3.56 -10.69 8.50
N ASP A 44 3.67 -9.37 8.66
CA ASP A 44 3.19 -8.40 7.66
C ASP A 44 3.85 -8.59 6.28
N GLY A 45 5.03 -9.23 6.23
CA GLY A 45 5.72 -9.68 5.01
C GLY A 45 4.91 -10.60 4.09
N ASP A 46 3.88 -11.27 4.61
CA ASP A 46 3.04 -12.23 3.88
C ASP A 46 1.80 -11.58 3.24
N PHE A 47 1.64 -10.24 3.34
CA PHE A 47 0.60 -9.49 2.65
C PHE A 47 1.14 -8.84 1.36
N VAL A 48 0.68 -9.32 0.21
CA VAL A 48 1.15 -8.93 -1.11
C VAL A 48 0.15 -7.99 -1.80
N PHE A 49 0.61 -6.81 -2.17
CA PHE A 49 -0.17 -5.76 -2.85
C PHE A 49 0.79 -4.76 -3.51
N TYR A 50 0.30 -3.67 -4.12
CA TYR A 50 1.13 -2.78 -4.93
C TYR A 50 2.36 -2.16 -4.23
N ASN A 51 2.32 -1.90 -2.92
CA ASN A 51 3.47 -1.33 -2.18
C ASN A 51 4.39 -2.40 -1.58
N GLN A 52 3.90 -3.64 -1.50
CA GLN A 52 4.67 -4.82 -1.11
C GLN A 52 4.44 -5.91 -2.17
N PRO A 53 5.03 -5.75 -3.37
CA PRO A 53 4.63 -6.49 -4.56
C PRO A 53 5.24 -7.89 -4.61
N ALA A 54 5.95 -8.33 -3.57
CA ALA A 54 6.60 -9.63 -3.55
C ALA A 54 6.55 -10.25 -2.16
N ALA A 55 6.29 -11.56 -2.15
CA ALA A 55 6.52 -12.46 -1.03
C ALA A 55 7.00 -13.81 -1.60
N PRO A 56 7.54 -14.73 -0.78
CA PRO A 56 7.99 -16.04 -1.27
C PRO A 56 6.92 -16.78 -2.09
N GLY A 57 7.15 -16.91 -3.41
CA GLY A 57 6.24 -17.56 -4.35
C GLY A 57 5.09 -16.70 -4.87
N LEU A 58 4.99 -15.43 -4.47
CA LEU A 58 3.95 -14.50 -4.96
C LEU A 58 4.57 -13.20 -5.48
N THR A 59 4.09 -12.74 -6.62
CA THR A 59 4.43 -11.44 -7.18
C THR A 59 3.16 -10.70 -7.61
N TRP A 60 2.93 -9.53 -7.04
CA TRP A 60 1.90 -8.60 -7.50
C TRP A 60 2.43 -7.80 -8.68
N LEU A 61 1.63 -7.69 -9.73
CA LEU A 61 1.98 -6.98 -10.94
C LEU A 61 0.77 -6.19 -11.46
N THR A 62 1.06 -5.23 -12.33
CA THR A 62 0.08 -4.57 -13.19
C THR A 62 0.37 -4.97 -14.63
N GLY A 63 -0.65 -5.33 -15.42
CA GLY A 63 -0.49 -5.74 -16.82
C GLY A 63 -1.65 -6.60 -17.36
N GLY A 64 -2.06 -6.33 -18.59
CA GLY A 64 -3.16 -6.96 -19.32
C GLY A 64 -4.00 -5.92 -20.10
N ALA A 65 -4.83 -6.38 -21.05
CA ALA A 65 -5.78 -5.51 -21.77
C ALA A 65 -6.66 -4.74 -20.77
N GLY A 66 -6.51 -3.41 -20.73
CA GLY A 66 -7.27 -2.53 -19.84
C GLY A 66 -6.70 -2.32 -18.43
N GLY A 67 -5.50 -2.80 -18.12
CA GLY A 67 -4.83 -2.45 -16.87
C GLY A 67 -5.22 -3.22 -15.62
N ALA A 68 -5.69 -4.45 -15.82
CA ALA A 68 -6.06 -5.31 -14.71
C ALA A 68 -4.85 -5.61 -13.81
N GLN A 69 -5.04 -5.46 -12.50
CA GLN A 69 -4.09 -5.92 -11.50
C GLN A 69 -4.03 -7.45 -11.53
N ARG A 70 -2.84 -8.03 -11.32
CA ARG A 70 -2.65 -9.49 -11.29
C ARG A 70 -1.71 -9.93 -10.18
N VAL A 71 -1.92 -11.15 -9.68
CA VAL A 71 -0.99 -11.81 -8.76
C VAL A 71 -0.50 -13.08 -9.43
N GLU A 72 0.80 -13.14 -9.70
CA GLU A 72 1.48 -14.36 -10.14
C GLU A 72 1.89 -15.20 -8.93
N ILE A 73 1.73 -16.51 -9.06
CA ILE A 73 1.89 -17.46 -7.98
C ILE A 73 2.74 -18.62 -8.48
N ASP A 74 3.92 -18.82 -7.89
CA ASP A 74 4.70 -20.04 -7.99
C ASP A 74 4.53 -20.86 -6.71
N LEU A 75 3.61 -21.82 -6.76
CA LEU A 75 3.27 -22.71 -5.66
C LEU A 75 4.43 -23.59 -5.17
N SER A 76 5.48 -23.75 -5.98
CA SER A 76 6.69 -24.48 -5.59
C SER A 76 7.66 -23.64 -4.75
N ALA A 77 7.60 -22.32 -4.90
CA ALA A 77 8.38 -21.36 -4.12
C ALA A 77 7.65 -20.89 -2.85
N VAL A 78 6.37 -21.26 -2.67
CA VAL A 78 5.63 -20.96 -1.44
C VAL A 78 6.20 -21.79 -0.27
N PRO A 79 6.65 -21.15 0.84
CA PRO A 79 7.27 -21.80 1.99
C PRO A 79 6.44 -22.94 2.57
N ALA A 80 7.10 -23.97 3.10
CA ALA A 80 6.43 -25.20 3.56
C ALA A 80 5.48 -24.99 4.76
N ASP A 81 5.71 -23.94 5.54
CA ASP A 81 4.90 -23.47 6.67
C ASP A 81 3.72 -22.58 6.25
N VAL A 82 3.49 -22.38 4.94
CA VAL A 82 2.31 -21.74 4.37
C VAL A 82 1.40 -22.79 3.75
N ASP A 83 0.22 -22.93 4.33
CA ASP A 83 -0.80 -23.90 3.93
C ASP A 83 -1.78 -23.33 2.91
N ARG A 84 -1.97 -22.00 2.90
CA ARG A 84 -2.96 -21.34 2.04
C ARG A 84 -2.46 -20.03 1.47
N VAL A 85 -2.93 -19.71 0.27
CA VAL A 85 -2.83 -18.40 -0.37
C VAL A 85 -4.24 -17.93 -0.68
N ILE A 86 -4.64 -16.78 -0.14
CA ILE A 86 -5.94 -16.19 -0.46
C ILE A 86 -5.77 -14.95 -1.34
N ALA A 87 -6.64 -14.77 -2.33
CA ALA A 87 -6.71 -13.58 -3.15
C ALA A 87 -7.93 -12.75 -2.78
N VAL A 88 -7.72 -11.47 -2.56
CA VAL A 88 -8.68 -10.53 -1.99
C VAL A 88 -8.86 -9.36 -2.94
N ILE A 89 -10.11 -8.91 -3.07
CA ILE A 89 -10.43 -7.68 -3.80
C ILE A 89 -11.10 -6.67 -2.86
N SER A 90 -10.77 -5.40 -3.03
CA SER A 90 -11.45 -4.28 -2.38
C SER A 90 -11.59 -3.12 -3.36
N PRO A 91 -12.69 -2.34 -3.36
CA PRO A 91 -12.79 -1.15 -4.20
C PRO A 91 -11.68 -0.15 -3.86
N ASP A 92 -11.17 0.56 -4.86
CA ASP A 92 -10.17 1.62 -4.70
C ASP A 92 -10.73 2.76 -3.84
N ASP A 93 -11.95 3.23 -4.18
CA ASP A 93 -12.76 4.04 -3.28
C ASP A 93 -13.36 3.18 -2.17
N ARG A 94 -12.78 3.29 -0.97
CA ARG A 94 -13.16 2.50 0.22
C ARG A 94 -14.58 2.78 0.72
N THR A 95 -15.28 3.80 0.21
CA THR A 95 -16.70 4.04 0.51
C THR A 95 -17.66 3.28 -0.40
N THR A 96 -17.18 2.91 -1.60
CA THR A 96 -17.93 2.15 -2.60
C THR A 96 -18.22 0.74 -2.12
N LYS A 97 -19.44 0.26 -2.36
CA LYS A 97 -19.90 -1.09 -2.00
C LYS A 97 -19.96 -1.95 -3.26
N PHE A 98 -19.62 -3.24 -3.16
CA PHE A 98 -19.71 -4.14 -4.32
C PHE A 98 -21.14 -4.36 -4.80
N GLY A 99 -22.15 -4.23 -3.93
CA GLY A 99 -23.56 -4.31 -4.31
C GLY A 99 -24.07 -3.15 -5.16
N SER A 100 -23.27 -2.09 -5.35
CA SER A 100 -23.65 -0.92 -6.15
C SER A 100 -23.49 -1.14 -7.67
N GLY A 101 -22.96 -2.28 -8.11
CA GLY A 101 -22.74 -2.57 -9.53
C GLY A 101 -22.74 -4.07 -9.87
N PRO A 102 -22.42 -4.44 -11.12
CA PRO A 102 -22.24 -5.82 -11.52
C PRO A 102 -21.24 -6.58 -10.65
N ALA A 103 -21.51 -7.86 -10.41
CA ALA A 103 -20.64 -8.73 -9.61
C ALA A 103 -19.23 -8.84 -10.22
N PRO A 104 -18.17 -8.70 -9.41
CA PRO A 104 -16.81 -8.87 -9.90
C PRO A 104 -16.53 -10.33 -10.30
N VAL A 105 -15.65 -10.51 -11.26
CA VAL A 105 -15.28 -11.79 -11.85
C VAL A 105 -13.79 -12.02 -11.64
N ALA A 106 -13.43 -13.08 -10.91
CA ALA A 106 -12.04 -13.47 -10.72
C ALA A 106 -11.69 -14.65 -11.64
N ARG A 107 -10.53 -14.55 -12.30
CA ARG A 107 -10.00 -15.56 -13.22
C ARG A 107 -8.71 -16.13 -12.66
N LEU A 108 -8.58 -17.46 -12.70
CA LEU A 108 -7.36 -18.18 -12.39
C LEU A 108 -6.85 -18.83 -13.68
N VAL A 109 -5.63 -18.48 -14.07
CA VAL A 109 -5.00 -18.98 -15.31
C VAL A 109 -3.63 -19.57 -14.99
N GLU A 110 -3.20 -20.56 -15.75
CA GLU A 110 -1.82 -21.06 -15.71
C GLU A 110 -0.87 -20.07 -16.40
N ALA A 111 0.42 -20.16 -16.09
CA ALA A 111 1.45 -19.38 -16.78
C ALA A 111 1.46 -19.61 -18.32
N THR A 112 1.02 -20.78 -18.77
CA THR A 112 0.85 -21.13 -20.20
C THR A 112 -0.30 -20.37 -20.89
N GLY A 113 -1.13 -19.65 -20.12
CA GLY A 113 -2.34 -19.00 -20.59
C GLY A 113 -3.59 -19.90 -20.57
N ALA A 114 -3.46 -21.17 -20.20
CA ALA A 114 -4.60 -22.06 -20.04
C ALA A 114 -5.47 -21.61 -18.85
N GLU A 115 -6.77 -21.41 -19.07
CA GLU A 115 -7.67 -21.02 -18.00
C GLU A 115 -8.01 -22.20 -17.09
N VAL A 116 -7.66 -22.07 -15.80
CA VAL A 116 -7.98 -23.06 -14.75
C VAL A 116 -9.45 -22.90 -14.34
N GLY A 117 -9.89 -21.67 -14.16
CA GLY A 117 -11.30 -21.39 -13.98
C GLY A 117 -11.65 -19.92 -13.69
N THR A 118 -12.94 -19.65 -13.81
CA THR A 118 -13.54 -18.33 -13.56
C THR A 118 -14.55 -18.44 -12.42
N PHE A 119 -14.61 -17.41 -11.57
CA PHE A 119 -15.55 -17.28 -10.47
C PHE A 119 -16.21 -15.90 -10.45
N THR A 120 -17.52 -15.85 -10.60
CA THR A 120 -18.32 -14.62 -10.43
C THR A 120 -18.80 -14.52 -8.99
N MET A 121 -18.41 -13.45 -8.29
CA MET A 121 -18.74 -13.22 -6.88
C MET A 121 -20.14 -12.60 -6.74
N GLN A 122 -21.18 -13.41 -6.94
CA GLN A 122 -22.57 -12.98 -6.84
C GLN A 122 -23.03 -12.80 -5.38
N GLY A 123 -24.11 -12.01 -5.20
CA GLY A 123 -24.77 -11.85 -3.90
C GLY A 123 -24.10 -10.86 -2.95
N LEU A 124 -23.25 -9.97 -3.47
CA LEU A 124 -22.66 -8.87 -2.72
C LEU A 124 -23.65 -7.71 -2.61
N SER A 125 -23.64 -7.04 -1.46
CA SER A 125 -24.49 -5.95 -1.04
C SER A 125 -23.64 -4.85 -0.38
N GLU A 126 -23.52 -4.86 0.94
CA GLU A 126 -22.81 -3.90 1.76
C GLU A 126 -21.28 -4.14 1.83
N GLU A 127 -20.80 -5.23 1.23
CA GLU A 127 -19.41 -5.66 1.33
C GLU A 127 -18.46 -4.74 0.55
N ARG A 128 -17.32 -4.45 1.18
CA ARG A 128 -16.25 -3.57 0.68
C ARG A 128 -14.90 -4.28 0.57
N ALA A 129 -14.86 -5.57 0.88
CA ALA A 129 -13.77 -6.48 0.52
C ALA A 129 -14.32 -7.88 0.32
N VAL A 130 -13.72 -8.69 -0.55
CA VAL A 130 -14.17 -10.06 -0.85
C VAL A 130 -12.97 -10.98 -1.09
N ILE A 131 -12.99 -12.17 -0.51
CA ILE A 131 -12.03 -13.23 -0.85
C ILE A 131 -12.53 -13.93 -2.12
N ALA A 132 -11.77 -13.81 -3.21
CA ALA A 132 -12.09 -14.42 -4.49
C ALA A 132 -11.70 -15.90 -4.52
N TRP A 133 -10.40 -16.18 -4.33
CA TRP A 133 -9.80 -17.51 -4.42
C TRP A 133 -9.06 -17.88 -3.14
N GLU A 134 -9.10 -19.15 -2.78
CA GLU A 134 -8.21 -19.79 -1.80
C GLU A 134 -7.48 -20.93 -2.51
N LEU A 135 -6.16 -20.83 -2.62
CA LEU A 135 -5.29 -21.94 -2.99
C LEU A 135 -4.80 -22.56 -1.68
N TYR A 136 -4.98 -23.86 -1.49
CA TYR A 136 -4.64 -24.53 -0.24
C TYR A 136 -3.98 -25.88 -0.47
N ARG A 137 -3.05 -26.26 0.41
CA ARG A 137 -2.46 -27.59 0.42
C ARG A 137 -3.36 -28.56 1.17
N ARG A 138 -3.52 -29.76 0.63
CA ARG A 138 -4.14 -30.89 1.33
C ARG A 138 -3.44 -32.18 0.92
N ALA A 139 -2.92 -32.91 1.91
CA ALA A 139 -2.18 -34.15 1.68
C ALA A 139 -1.02 -34.00 0.66
N GLY A 140 -0.27 -32.89 0.75
CA GLY A 140 0.87 -32.60 -0.12
C GLY A 140 0.53 -32.09 -1.52
N ALA A 141 -0.74 -31.97 -1.88
CA ALA A 141 -1.17 -31.43 -3.18
C ALA A 141 -1.91 -30.09 -3.02
N TRP A 142 -1.69 -29.17 -3.95
CA TRP A 142 -2.41 -27.90 -4.01
C TRP A 142 -3.80 -28.07 -4.64
N LYS A 143 -4.75 -27.30 -4.12
CA LYS A 143 -6.13 -27.24 -4.58
C LYS A 143 -6.58 -25.78 -4.61
N VAL A 144 -7.54 -25.46 -5.46
CA VAL A 144 -8.22 -24.15 -5.48
C VAL A 144 -9.62 -24.30 -4.92
N ARG A 145 -10.12 -23.26 -4.25
CA ARG A 145 -11.50 -23.09 -3.83
C ARG A 145 -11.98 -21.67 -4.16
N ALA A 146 -13.16 -21.54 -4.74
CA ALA A 146 -13.86 -20.27 -4.88
C ALA A 146 -14.52 -19.91 -3.55
N ILE A 147 -14.22 -18.75 -2.96
CA ILE A 147 -14.65 -18.41 -1.60
C ILE A 147 -15.87 -17.49 -1.59
N GLY A 148 -15.78 -16.32 -2.21
CA GLY A 148 -16.87 -15.33 -2.31
C GLY A 148 -17.39 -14.85 -0.95
N GLN A 149 -16.55 -14.86 0.08
CA GLN A 149 -16.87 -14.31 1.39
C GLN A 149 -16.55 -12.82 1.37
N GLY A 150 -17.57 -11.99 1.58
CA GLY A 150 -17.41 -10.56 1.64
C GLY A 150 -17.38 -10.02 3.08
N TYR A 151 -16.82 -8.83 3.23
CA TYR A 151 -16.61 -8.12 4.48
C TYR A 151 -17.15 -6.70 4.36
N SER A 152 -18.20 -6.37 5.10
CA SER A 152 -18.80 -5.02 5.12
C SER A 152 -17.89 -3.98 5.76
N GLY A 153 -17.03 -4.41 6.70
CA GLY A 153 -15.95 -3.59 7.27
C GLY A 153 -14.76 -3.39 6.34
N GLY A 154 -14.83 -3.85 5.08
CA GLY A 154 -13.80 -3.65 4.07
C GLY A 154 -12.52 -4.45 4.32
N LEU A 155 -11.45 -4.03 3.66
CA LEU A 155 -10.15 -4.73 3.69
C LEU A 155 -9.60 -4.82 5.11
N ALA A 156 -9.81 -3.78 5.92
CA ALA A 156 -9.42 -3.73 7.34
C ALA A 156 -9.95 -4.90 8.15
N GLN A 157 -11.26 -5.14 8.07
CA GLN A 157 -11.89 -6.25 8.77
C GLN A 157 -11.36 -7.60 8.28
N LEU A 158 -11.10 -7.71 6.98
CA LEU A 158 -10.61 -8.95 6.37
C LEU A 158 -9.18 -9.27 6.83
N ILE A 159 -8.25 -8.32 6.71
CA ILE A 159 -6.85 -8.57 7.08
C ILE A 159 -6.70 -8.82 8.58
N ALA A 160 -7.49 -8.13 9.42
CA ALA A 160 -7.59 -8.38 10.86
C ALA A 160 -8.00 -9.83 11.17
N ALA A 161 -9.02 -10.32 10.47
CA ALA A 161 -9.50 -11.70 10.62
C ALA A 161 -8.43 -12.76 10.24
N HIS A 162 -7.43 -12.36 9.44
CA HIS A 162 -6.33 -13.20 8.99
C HIS A 162 -5.00 -12.90 9.68
N GLY A 163 -5.05 -12.28 10.86
CA GLY A 163 -3.88 -12.12 11.73
C GLY A 163 -2.78 -11.23 11.16
N VAL A 164 -3.09 -10.45 10.12
CA VAL A 164 -2.38 -9.19 9.92
C VAL A 164 -2.81 -8.39 11.12
N ASP A 165 -1.91 -8.17 12.08
CA ASP A 165 -2.30 -7.58 13.36
C ASP A 165 -3.17 -6.35 13.07
N VAL A 166 -4.33 -6.31 13.67
CA VAL A 166 -5.21 -5.16 13.74
C VAL A 166 -5.98 -5.56 14.98
N GLU A 167 -5.48 -5.18 16.15
CA GLU A 167 -6.11 -5.57 17.40
C GLU A 167 -7.58 -5.11 17.35
N GLN A 168 -8.49 -6.06 17.16
CA GLN A 168 -9.90 -5.93 17.45
C GLN A 168 -10.18 -6.82 18.65
N GLU A 169 -10.47 -6.15 19.76
CA GLU A 169 -10.84 -6.72 21.04
C GLU A 169 -12.04 -7.66 20.89
N GLU A 170 -11.91 -8.86 21.44
CA GLU A 170 -12.98 -9.85 21.56
C GLU A 170 -14.09 -9.28 22.47
N PRO A 171 -15.38 -9.34 22.10
CA PRO A 171 -16.45 -8.85 22.96
C PRO A 171 -16.47 -9.69 24.25
N ALA A 172 -16.26 -9.02 25.39
CA ALA A 172 -16.36 -9.65 26.70
C ALA A 172 -17.70 -10.40 26.86
N PRO A 173 -17.70 -11.58 27.50
CA PRO A 173 -18.92 -12.37 27.67
C PRO A 173 -19.95 -11.60 28.50
N ALA A 174 -21.22 -11.71 28.09
CA ALA A 174 -22.35 -11.11 28.78
C ALA A 174 -22.38 -11.50 30.28
N PRO A 175 -22.85 -10.61 31.16
CA PRO A 175 -22.90 -10.88 32.59
C PRO A 175 -23.82 -12.07 32.88
N VAL A 176 -23.27 -13.11 33.51
CA VAL A 176 -24.07 -14.19 34.10
C VAL A 176 -24.90 -13.59 35.24
N THR A 177 -26.22 -13.68 35.12
CA THR A 177 -27.16 -13.33 36.17
C THR A 177 -26.98 -14.28 37.36
N SER A 178 -26.60 -13.72 38.50
CA SER A 178 -26.57 -14.44 39.78
C SER A 178 -27.98 -14.85 40.20
N SER A 179 -28.16 -16.11 40.57
CA SER A 179 -29.30 -16.59 41.36
C SER A 179 -28.79 -17.26 42.66
N PRO A 180 -29.61 -17.26 43.74
CA PRO A 180 -29.14 -17.13 45.11
C PRO A 180 -28.66 -18.44 45.78
N HIS A 181 -27.74 -18.28 46.73
CA HIS A 181 -27.21 -19.30 47.64
C HIS A 181 -28.29 -19.93 48.55
N PHE A 182 -28.13 -21.22 48.85
CA PHE A 182 -28.57 -21.85 50.10
C PHE A 182 -27.35 -22.48 50.85
N PRO A 183 -27.34 -22.49 52.21
CA PRO A 183 -26.14 -22.76 53.01
C PRO A 183 -26.03 -24.18 53.60
N GLY A 184 -24.78 -24.60 53.90
CA GLY A 184 -24.39 -25.73 54.76
C GLY A 184 -23.75 -26.91 54.00
N THR A 185 -22.65 -27.58 54.40
CA THR A 185 -21.76 -27.62 55.59
C THR A 185 -20.41 -28.28 55.15
N PRO A 186 -19.43 -28.65 56.02
CA PRO A 186 -18.09 -28.05 56.13
C PRO A 186 -16.93 -28.90 55.55
N SER A 187 -15.76 -28.25 55.40
CA SER A 187 -14.47 -28.79 54.91
C SER A 187 -13.82 -29.88 55.78
N PRO A 188 -12.73 -30.51 55.28
CA PRO A 188 -11.39 -30.14 55.78
C PRO A 188 -10.38 -29.93 54.62
N HIS A 189 -9.84 -28.71 54.48
CA HIS A 189 -8.47 -28.31 54.89
C HIS A 189 -7.32 -29.03 54.15
N PHE A 190 -6.70 -28.30 53.21
CA PHE A 190 -5.24 -28.25 53.06
C PHE A 190 -4.81 -26.77 52.99
N PRO A 191 -3.82 -26.33 53.78
CA PRO A 191 -3.34 -24.95 53.79
C PRO A 191 -2.20 -24.76 52.78
N GLY A 192 -2.29 -23.72 51.96
CA GLY A 192 -1.25 -23.32 51.02
C GLY A 192 -1.49 -21.90 50.54
N THR A 193 -0.76 -20.97 51.16
CA THR A 193 -0.72 -19.51 50.95
C THR A 193 -0.78 -19.04 49.49
N GLY A 194 -1.82 -18.29 49.15
CA GLY A 194 -1.85 -17.39 47.98
C GLY A 194 -1.24 -16.03 48.36
N GLY A 195 0.03 -15.83 47.99
CA GLY A 195 0.66 -14.52 47.85
C GLY A 195 0.68 -14.07 46.38
N PRO A 196 0.98 -12.80 46.10
CA PRO A 196 0.81 -12.20 44.77
C PRO A 196 1.72 -12.88 43.74
N ALA A 197 1.17 -13.27 42.60
CA ALA A 197 1.97 -13.76 41.48
C ALA A 197 2.89 -12.63 40.98
N PRO A 198 4.19 -12.87 40.79
CA PRO A 198 5.19 -11.84 40.53
C PRO A 198 5.08 -11.31 39.10
N ALA A 199 5.49 -10.06 38.91
CA ALA A 199 5.85 -9.51 37.61
C ALA A 199 6.75 -10.50 36.87
N ALA A 200 6.26 -11.01 35.74
CA ALA A 200 7.07 -11.83 34.85
C ALA A 200 8.26 -10.99 34.41
N SER A 201 9.44 -11.38 34.90
CA SER A 201 10.71 -10.83 34.46
C SER A 201 10.81 -11.10 32.97
N GLN A 202 10.93 -10.04 32.17
CA GLN A 202 11.31 -10.12 30.77
C GLN A 202 12.63 -10.91 30.70
N GLN A 203 12.56 -12.19 30.34
CA GLN A 203 13.74 -12.91 29.90
C GLN A 203 14.17 -12.26 28.58
N PRO A 204 15.48 -12.02 28.37
CA PRO A 204 15.97 -11.51 27.10
C PRO A 204 15.51 -12.47 26.00
N GLN A 205 14.61 -12.01 25.13
CA GLN A 205 14.24 -12.75 23.94
C GLN A 205 15.53 -13.01 23.17
N GLN A 206 15.89 -14.28 23.03
CA GLN A 206 16.94 -14.65 22.10
C GLN A 206 16.49 -14.19 20.70
N PRO A 207 17.35 -13.52 19.92
CA PRO A 207 16.97 -13.07 18.60
C PRO A 207 16.51 -14.27 17.76
N LEU A 208 15.31 -14.15 17.20
CA LEU A 208 14.83 -15.01 16.14
C LEU A 208 15.86 -15.06 15.00
N PRO A 209 15.97 -16.16 14.24
CA PRO A 209 16.83 -16.21 13.06
C PRO A 209 16.42 -15.08 12.10
N GLU A 210 17.38 -14.22 11.73
CA GLU A 210 17.19 -13.17 10.73
C GLU A 210 16.68 -13.81 9.43
N VAL A 211 15.44 -13.53 9.05
CA VAL A 211 14.97 -13.77 7.68
C VAL A 211 15.71 -12.76 6.81
N GLY A 212 16.79 -13.22 6.19
CA GLY A 212 17.84 -12.43 5.57
C GLY A 212 17.39 -11.71 4.31
N GLY A 213 17.47 -10.37 4.36
CA GLY A 213 17.55 -9.47 3.21
C GLY A 213 18.66 -8.44 3.43
N PRO A 214 19.09 -7.71 2.38
CA PRO A 214 20.02 -6.59 2.52
C PRO A 214 19.55 -5.59 3.60
N LEU A 215 20.47 -4.93 4.30
CA LEU A 215 20.12 -4.00 5.39
C LEU A 215 19.06 -2.96 4.98
N GLU A 216 19.16 -2.43 3.77
CA GLU A 216 18.22 -1.45 3.23
C GLU A 216 16.79 -1.99 3.11
N GLU A 217 16.65 -3.26 2.73
CA GLU A 217 15.34 -3.93 2.64
C GLU A 217 14.70 -4.01 4.03
N ARG A 218 15.48 -4.41 5.05
CA ARG A 218 14.99 -4.45 6.42
C ARG A 218 14.58 -3.08 6.93
N GLN A 219 15.35 -2.04 6.60
CA GLN A 219 15.01 -0.67 6.98
C GLN A 219 13.73 -0.17 6.29
N TYR A 220 13.54 -0.50 5.01
CA TYR A 220 12.29 -0.21 4.29
C TYR A 220 11.09 -0.89 4.98
N GLN A 221 11.21 -2.19 5.25
CA GLN A 221 10.15 -2.97 5.92
C GLN A 221 9.88 -2.43 7.34
N GLN A 222 10.89 -1.96 8.06
CA GLN A 222 10.71 -1.40 9.39
C GLN A 222 9.95 -0.05 9.37
N VAL A 223 10.22 0.83 8.41
CA VAL A 223 9.41 2.07 8.25
C VAL A 223 7.95 1.70 7.96
N TRP A 224 7.74 0.68 7.13
CA TRP A 224 6.41 0.19 6.79
C TRP A 224 5.68 -0.41 8.01
N SER A 225 6.37 -1.19 8.85
CA SER A 225 5.84 -1.73 10.12
C SER A 225 5.44 -0.60 11.07
N ILE A 226 6.29 0.41 11.26
CA ILE A 226 5.98 1.59 12.09
C ILE A 226 4.72 2.30 11.57
N PHE A 227 4.58 2.42 10.24
CA PHE A 227 3.41 3.03 9.64
C PHE A 227 2.13 2.23 9.94
N GLN A 228 2.22 0.91 9.82
CA GLN A 228 1.14 -0.01 10.11
C GLN A 228 0.73 0.05 11.59
N ASP A 229 1.71 0.06 12.51
CA ASP A 229 1.47 0.15 13.96
C ASP A 229 0.84 1.48 14.36
N ALA A 230 1.27 2.58 13.73
CA ALA A 230 0.64 3.87 13.91
C ALA A 230 -0.82 3.88 13.43
N ALA A 231 -1.11 3.20 12.31
CA ALA A 231 -2.46 3.06 11.78
C ALA A 231 -3.34 2.22 12.73
N ARG A 232 -2.82 1.08 13.21
CA ARG A 232 -3.48 0.20 14.20
C ARG A 232 -3.80 0.96 15.49
N SER A 233 -2.80 1.59 16.10
CA SER A 233 -2.93 2.35 17.35
C SER A 233 -3.93 3.51 17.22
N THR A 234 -3.93 4.21 16.08
CA THR A 234 -4.92 5.28 15.82
C THR A 234 -6.32 4.73 15.63
N SER A 235 -6.47 3.61 14.92
CA SER A 235 -7.77 2.94 14.76
C SER A 235 -8.31 2.48 16.12
N ALA A 236 -7.46 1.90 16.97
CA ALA A 236 -7.84 1.46 18.32
C ALA A 236 -8.35 2.62 19.18
N LEU A 237 -7.67 3.77 19.15
CA LEU A 237 -8.15 4.99 19.82
C LEU A 237 -9.55 5.40 19.33
N ARG A 238 -9.73 5.53 18.01
CA ARG A 238 -11.01 5.97 17.42
C ARG A 238 -12.14 4.99 17.76
N SER A 239 -11.87 3.68 17.71
CA SER A 239 -12.82 2.64 18.09
C SER A 239 -13.18 2.70 19.58
N ALA A 240 -12.20 2.90 20.46
CA ALA A 240 -12.43 3.01 21.90
C ALA A 240 -13.31 4.23 22.25
N ILE A 241 -13.08 5.37 21.60
CA ILE A 241 -13.93 6.57 21.73
C ILE A 241 -15.35 6.25 21.26
N GLY A 242 -15.52 5.66 20.07
CA GLY A 242 -16.84 5.30 19.55
C GLY A 242 -17.59 4.31 20.45
N TYR A 243 -16.89 3.34 21.05
CA TYR A 243 -17.47 2.42 22.03
C TYR A 243 -17.92 3.16 23.31
N ALA A 244 -17.08 4.07 23.83
CA ALA A 244 -17.42 4.86 25.02
C ALA A 244 -18.68 5.71 24.77
N GLU A 245 -18.77 6.36 23.60
CA GLU A 245 -19.93 7.15 23.17
C GLU A 245 -21.20 6.30 23.05
N GLN A 246 -21.12 5.18 22.33
CA GLN A 246 -22.25 4.27 22.16
C GLN A 246 -22.74 3.72 23.51
N ARG A 247 -21.81 3.36 24.40
CA ARG A 247 -22.12 2.89 25.74
C ARG A 247 -22.84 3.98 26.55
N ARG A 248 -22.33 5.20 26.54
CA ARG A 248 -22.96 6.36 27.21
C ARG A 248 -24.38 6.57 26.68
N ASP A 249 -24.56 6.57 25.37
CA ASP A 249 -25.86 6.82 24.74
C ASP A 249 -26.87 5.72 25.05
N ASN A 250 -26.44 4.45 25.12
CA ASN A 250 -27.28 3.34 25.55
C ASN A 250 -27.71 3.48 27.02
N GLU A 251 -26.76 3.75 27.93
CA GLU A 251 -27.04 3.95 29.36
C GLU A 251 -28.00 5.15 29.57
N VAL A 252 -27.81 6.26 28.84
CA VAL A 252 -28.69 7.44 28.91
C VAL A 252 -30.07 7.17 28.28
N GLY A 253 -30.11 6.43 27.17
CA GLY A 253 -31.33 6.05 26.46
C GLY A 253 -32.24 5.16 27.32
N GLU A 254 -31.67 4.16 28.00
CA GLU A 254 -32.41 3.30 28.93
C GLU A 254 -33.05 4.11 30.07
N LEU A 255 -32.34 5.11 30.60
CA LEU A 255 -32.86 5.99 31.65
C LEU A 255 -34.02 6.88 31.17
N LEU A 256 -34.09 7.20 29.87
CA LEU A 256 -35.15 8.02 29.27
C LEU A 256 -36.41 7.21 28.91
N ASN A 257 -36.31 5.89 28.88
CA ASN A 257 -37.43 5.00 28.54
C ASN A 257 -38.53 4.96 29.61
N ASP A 258 -38.24 5.31 30.87
CA ASP A 258 -39.27 5.48 31.91
C ASP A 258 -39.75 6.95 32.00
N PRO A 259 -40.98 7.28 31.59
CA PRO A 259 -41.51 8.64 31.63
C PRO A 259 -41.58 9.26 33.03
N ARG A 260 -41.65 8.44 34.09
CA ARG A 260 -41.82 8.91 35.48
C ARG A 260 -40.51 9.41 36.10
N LEU A 261 -39.37 8.98 35.56
CA LEU A 261 -38.05 9.22 36.15
C LEU A 261 -37.23 10.27 35.38
N ARG A 262 -37.69 10.76 34.23
CA ARG A 262 -36.91 11.62 33.30
C ARG A 262 -36.27 12.86 33.92
N ASN A 263 -36.92 13.46 34.93
CA ASN A 263 -36.45 14.68 35.63
C ASN A 263 -36.14 14.44 37.12
N SER A 264 -35.83 13.20 37.50
CA SER A 264 -35.50 12.87 38.90
C SER A 264 -34.02 13.13 39.22
N PRO A 265 -33.68 13.42 40.49
CA PRO A 265 -32.27 13.49 40.94
C PRO A 265 -31.49 12.18 40.70
N GLN A 266 -32.18 11.04 40.71
CA GLN A 266 -31.60 9.72 40.46
C GLN A 266 -31.15 9.59 39.00
N THR A 267 -31.97 10.05 38.05
CA THR A 267 -31.62 10.10 36.62
C THR A 267 -30.47 11.06 36.35
N ALA A 268 -30.44 12.21 37.05
CA ALA A 268 -29.30 13.14 36.96
C ALA A 268 -28.00 12.51 37.47
N ALA A 269 -28.05 11.78 38.61
CA ALA A 269 -26.89 11.09 39.15
C ALA A 269 -26.41 9.95 38.25
N ALA A 270 -27.33 9.17 37.67
CA ALA A 270 -26.99 8.08 36.76
C ALA A 270 -26.37 8.58 35.45
N ARG A 271 -26.87 9.70 34.89
CA ARG A 271 -26.22 10.37 33.74
C ARG A 271 -24.81 10.83 34.08
N ALA A 272 -24.63 11.50 35.22
CA ALA A 272 -23.31 11.93 35.67
C ALA A 272 -22.34 10.74 35.95
N GLU A 273 -22.85 9.56 36.26
CA GLU A 273 -22.05 8.34 36.37
C GLU A 273 -21.69 7.74 35.00
N ALA A 274 -22.62 7.71 34.06
CA ALA A 274 -22.37 7.32 32.68
C ALA A 274 -21.33 8.23 32.01
N ASP A 275 -21.44 9.55 32.21
CA ASP A 275 -20.47 10.54 31.73
C ASP A 275 -19.09 10.30 32.35
N ARG A 276 -19.01 10.04 33.67
CA ARG A 276 -17.74 9.71 34.33
C ARG A 276 -17.08 8.45 33.76
N ARG A 277 -17.86 7.40 33.49
CA ARG A 277 -17.36 6.15 32.87
C ARG A 277 -16.88 6.39 31.45
N HIS A 278 -17.63 7.16 30.66
CA HIS A 278 -17.22 7.58 29.33
C HIS A 278 -15.86 8.29 29.38
N ASP A 279 -15.74 9.31 30.25
CA ASP A 279 -14.51 10.09 30.37
C ASP A 279 -13.31 9.26 30.85
N GLU A 280 -13.55 8.25 31.68
CA GLU A 280 -12.50 7.31 32.12
C GLU A 280 -12.01 6.41 30.98
N LEU A 281 -12.93 5.87 30.17
CA LEU A 281 -12.57 5.06 28.99
C LEU A 281 -11.79 5.86 27.96
N VAL A 282 -12.27 7.08 27.63
CA VAL A 282 -11.58 7.98 26.69
C VAL A 282 -10.19 8.32 27.22
N ARG A 283 -10.06 8.71 28.49
CA ARG A 283 -8.76 9.05 29.09
C ARG A 283 -7.77 7.89 29.07
N ARG A 284 -8.24 6.66 29.30
CA ARG A 284 -7.40 5.47 29.21
C ARG A 284 -6.93 5.22 27.78
N ALA A 285 -7.84 5.26 26.81
CA ALA A 285 -7.50 5.09 25.40
C ALA A 285 -6.50 6.15 24.90
N GLU A 286 -6.67 7.41 25.29
CA GLU A 286 -5.72 8.50 24.99
C GLU A 286 -4.35 8.29 25.66
N ALA A 287 -4.33 7.78 26.89
CA ALA A 287 -3.09 7.49 27.60
C ALA A 287 -2.33 6.32 26.98
N ASP A 288 -3.05 5.31 26.49
CA ASP A 288 -2.49 4.16 25.77
C ASP A 288 -1.92 4.61 24.43
N ARG A 289 -2.71 5.34 23.63
CA ARG A 289 -2.26 5.97 22.38
C ARG A 289 -0.99 6.79 22.56
N ARG A 290 -0.90 7.61 23.61
CA ARG A 290 0.26 8.47 23.85
C ARG A 290 1.53 7.67 24.07
N ARG A 291 1.45 6.55 24.80
CA ARG A 291 2.61 5.66 25.00
C ARG A 291 3.06 5.03 23.69
N ASP A 292 2.11 4.58 22.87
CA ASP A 292 2.42 4.04 21.54
C ASP A 292 3.09 5.09 20.65
N VAL A 293 2.58 6.33 20.64
CA VAL A 293 3.20 7.45 19.89
C VAL A 293 4.62 7.69 20.38
N ASP A 294 4.83 7.79 21.69
CA ASP A 294 6.15 8.05 22.26
C ASP A 294 7.16 6.94 21.88
N GLN A 295 6.72 5.68 21.88
CA GLN A 295 7.52 4.54 21.43
C GLN A 295 7.83 4.64 19.94
N LEU A 296 6.81 4.80 19.08
CA LEU A 296 6.98 4.85 17.63
C LEU A 296 7.85 6.04 17.19
N VAL A 297 7.73 7.20 17.85
CA VAL A 297 8.59 8.37 17.62
C VAL A 297 10.04 8.06 17.98
N ALA A 298 10.29 7.33 19.07
CA ALA A 298 11.64 6.93 19.46
C ALA A 298 12.25 5.94 18.45
N GLU A 299 11.50 4.89 18.09
CA GLU A 299 11.92 3.90 17.08
C GLU A 299 12.21 4.55 15.73
N LEU A 300 11.31 5.44 15.28
CA LEU A 300 11.48 6.12 14.01
C LEU A 300 12.68 7.07 14.01
N ARG A 301 13.01 7.70 15.14
CA ARG A 301 14.20 8.56 15.26
C ARG A 301 15.48 7.75 15.08
N GLU A 302 15.56 6.58 15.69
CA GLU A 302 16.71 5.67 15.55
C GLU A 302 16.82 5.13 14.12
N LEU A 303 15.71 4.69 13.55
CA LEU A 303 15.65 4.18 12.17
C LEU A 303 16.02 5.26 11.14
N SER A 304 15.47 6.46 11.28
CA SER A 304 15.69 7.59 10.37
C SER A 304 17.17 7.98 10.27
N ALA A 305 17.92 7.83 11.37
CA ALA A 305 19.35 8.07 11.36
C ALA A 305 20.10 7.06 10.46
N GLY A 306 19.57 5.85 10.31
CA GLY A 306 20.16 4.75 9.54
C GLY A 306 19.75 4.67 8.07
N LEU A 307 18.68 5.38 7.64
CA LEU A 307 18.16 5.27 6.27
C LEU A 307 19.19 5.69 5.20
N PRO A 308 19.25 4.98 4.05
CA PRO A 308 20.06 5.41 2.93
C PRO A 308 19.54 6.72 2.36
N ALA A 309 20.41 7.50 1.71
CA ALA A 309 20.08 8.88 1.31
C ALA A 309 18.78 8.99 0.48
N PRO A 310 18.50 8.12 -0.53
CA PRO A 310 17.25 8.19 -1.29
C PRO A 310 15.97 7.95 -0.45
N MET A 311 16.07 7.31 0.71
CA MET A 311 14.96 7.09 1.65
C MET A 311 14.95 8.10 2.81
N ALA A 312 15.98 8.94 2.92
CA ALA A 312 16.09 9.99 3.92
C ALA A 312 15.51 11.33 3.40
N GLY A 313 15.14 12.21 4.33
CA GLY A 313 14.74 13.59 4.02
C GLY A 313 15.87 14.35 3.31
N TRP A 314 15.55 15.37 2.51
CA TRP A 314 16.58 16.16 1.80
C TRP A 314 17.51 16.94 2.73
N ASP A 315 17.06 17.26 3.94
CA ASP A 315 17.82 17.91 5.00
C ASP A 315 18.78 16.94 5.73
N SER A 316 18.68 15.64 5.45
CA SER A 316 19.50 14.63 6.10
C SER A 316 20.99 14.79 5.78
N PRO A 317 21.89 14.67 6.78
CA PRO A 317 23.33 14.67 6.54
C PRO A 317 23.78 13.50 5.66
N ARG A 318 22.94 12.46 5.47
CA ARG A 318 23.22 11.32 4.58
C ARG A 318 23.53 11.74 3.14
N TRP A 319 22.96 12.86 2.70
CA TRP A 319 23.24 13.39 1.36
C TRP A 319 24.66 13.94 1.20
N ARG A 320 25.35 14.33 2.28
CA ARG A 320 26.71 14.93 2.24
C ARG A 320 27.76 13.97 1.68
N ASP A 321 27.74 12.74 2.17
CA ASP A 321 28.70 11.69 1.79
C ASP A 321 28.09 10.67 0.82
N TRP A 322 26.90 10.97 0.29
CA TRP A 322 26.18 10.09 -0.61
C TRP A 322 26.95 9.86 -1.91
N ARG A 323 26.92 8.60 -2.37
CA ARG A 323 27.45 8.15 -3.66
C ARG A 323 26.40 7.34 -4.41
N LEU A 324 26.49 7.35 -5.73
CA LEU A 324 25.67 6.49 -6.58
C LEU A 324 25.77 5.03 -6.10
N PRO A 325 24.63 4.35 -5.88
CA PRO A 325 24.64 3.02 -5.33
C PRO A 325 25.08 1.99 -6.39
N ALA A 326 25.67 0.88 -5.95
CA ALA A 326 26.08 -0.20 -6.85
C ALA A 326 24.89 -1.04 -7.34
N THR A 327 23.81 -1.07 -6.55
CA THR A 327 22.53 -1.73 -6.85
C THR A 327 21.41 -0.74 -6.58
N MET A 328 20.25 -0.94 -7.20
CA MET A 328 19.07 -0.11 -6.91
C MET A 328 18.70 -0.19 -5.42
N THR A 329 18.40 0.94 -4.79
CA THR A 329 17.97 0.96 -3.39
C THR A 329 16.56 0.38 -3.24
N ALA A 330 16.20 -0.04 -2.03
CA ALA A 330 14.89 -0.66 -1.75
C ALA A 330 13.69 0.27 -2.03
N GLY A 331 13.88 1.58 -1.90
CA GLY A 331 12.82 2.56 -2.15
C GLY A 331 13.33 4.00 -2.22
N ILE A 332 12.37 4.92 -2.33
CA ILE A 332 12.58 6.37 -2.27
C ILE A 332 11.58 7.02 -1.32
N ARG A 333 11.99 8.11 -0.65
CA ARG A 333 11.07 8.96 0.12
C ARG A 333 10.35 9.94 -0.79
N VAL A 334 9.05 10.15 -0.58
CA VAL A 334 8.26 11.15 -1.33
C VAL A 334 7.66 12.24 -0.43
N GLY A 335 7.61 11.99 0.88
CA GLY A 335 7.07 12.91 1.86
C GLY A 335 7.02 12.31 3.25
N ASP A 336 6.21 12.91 4.10
CA ASP A 336 5.83 12.40 5.40
C ASP A 336 4.31 12.31 5.49
N VAL A 337 3.84 11.36 6.29
CA VAL A 337 2.43 11.24 6.67
C VAL A 337 2.28 11.30 8.17
N HIS A 338 1.20 11.92 8.63
CA HIS A 338 0.80 11.90 10.03
C HIS A 338 -0.74 11.92 10.15
N VAL A 339 -1.24 11.55 11.32
CA VAL A 339 -2.67 11.72 11.66
C VAL A 339 -2.88 13.02 12.45
N PRO A 340 -4.06 13.65 12.38
CA PRO A 340 -4.36 14.86 13.16
C PRO A 340 -4.21 14.68 14.67
N GLU A 341 -4.45 13.47 15.18
CA GLU A 341 -4.35 13.14 16.60
C GLU A 341 -2.91 13.10 17.14
N SER A 342 -1.91 13.01 16.25
CA SER A 342 -0.50 12.87 16.64
C SER A 342 0.43 13.51 15.59
N PRO A 343 0.37 14.84 15.41
CA PRO A 343 1.18 15.56 14.42
C PRO A 343 2.69 15.45 14.63
N GLU A 344 3.11 15.04 15.83
CA GLU A 344 4.50 14.75 16.21
C GLU A 344 5.04 13.44 15.61
N LEU A 345 4.19 12.45 15.30
CA LEU A 345 4.56 11.20 14.66
C LEU A 345 4.50 11.37 13.14
N ARG A 346 5.60 11.87 12.56
CA ARG A 346 5.76 12.07 11.12
C ARG A 346 6.49 10.90 10.50
N ILE A 347 5.75 10.02 9.83
CA ILE A 347 6.28 8.79 9.25
C ILE A 347 6.71 9.07 7.81
N PRO A 348 7.96 8.74 7.41
CA PRO A 348 8.41 8.87 6.02
C PRO A 348 7.54 8.02 5.10
N LEU A 349 6.91 8.65 4.11
CA LEU A 349 6.21 7.93 3.05
C LEU A 349 7.24 7.47 2.02
N LEU A 350 7.44 6.14 1.97
CA LEU A 350 8.40 5.50 1.06
C LEU A 350 7.67 4.74 -0.05
N PHE A 351 8.12 4.95 -1.30
CA PHE A 351 7.71 4.12 -2.44
C PHE A 351 8.78 3.08 -2.73
N ARG A 352 8.33 1.83 -2.91
CA ARG A 352 9.20 0.70 -3.21
C ARG A 352 9.73 0.77 -4.63
N LEU A 353 10.98 0.33 -4.81
CA LEU A 353 11.58 0.17 -6.14
C LEU A 353 11.72 -1.31 -6.52
N PRO A 354 11.56 -1.65 -7.82
CA PRO A 354 11.17 -0.75 -8.90
C PRO A 354 9.71 -0.29 -8.75
N LEU A 355 9.34 0.84 -9.36
CA LEU A 355 7.98 1.36 -9.27
C LEU A 355 7.01 0.42 -9.99
N MET A 356 6.16 -0.30 -9.25
CA MET A 356 5.22 -1.25 -9.84
C MET A 356 3.87 -0.64 -10.22
N ARG A 357 3.62 0.59 -9.79
CA ARG A 357 2.53 1.41 -10.31
C ARG A 357 3.11 2.71 -10.86
N PRO A 358 2.59 3.20 -12.00
CA PRO A 358 2.89 4.55 -12.44
C PRO A 358 2.45 5.58 -11.39
N LEU A 359 3.09 6.74 -11.36
CA LEU A 359 2.86 7.77 -10.36
C LEU A 359 2.10 8.95 -10.95
N TRP A 360 1.06 9.40 -10.26
CA TRP A 360 0.35 10.63 -10.58
C TRP A 360 0.64 11.69 -9.52
N ILE A 361 1.33 12.77 -9.90
CA ILE A 361 1.49 13.99 -9.10
C ILE A 361 0.25 14.85 -9.31
N ASP A 362 -0.58 14.89 -8.27
CA ASP A 362 -1.87 15.55 -8.28
C ASP A 362 -1.70 17.06 -8.05
N THR A 363 -1.94 17.84 -9.10
CA THR A 363 -1.75 19.30 -9.06
C THR A 363 -3.02 20.05 -8.68
N THR A 364 -4.09 19.37 -8.24
CA THR A 364 -5.33 20.06 -7.83
C THR A 364 -5.04 21.13 -6.77
N GLY A 365 -5.36 22.38 -7.09
CA GLY A 365 -5.16 23.53 -6.21
C GLY A 365 -3.70 24.00 -6.06
N ALA A 366 -2.73 23.31 -6.63
CA ALA A 366 -1.32 23.68 -6.58
C ALA A 366 -0.93 24.64 -7.71
N ASP A 367 0.01 25.55 -7.44
CA ASP A 367 0.64 26.33 -8.50
C ASP A 367 1.64 25.48 -9.31
N LYS A 368 1.95 25.94 -10.53
CA LYS A 368 2.85 25.24 -11.45
C LYS A 368 4.26 25.03 -10.86
N ALA A 369 4.75 25.97 -10.05
CA ALA A 369 6.09 25.89 -9.46
C ALA A 369 6.16 24.78 -8.40
N SER A 370 5.13 24.63 -7.58
CA SER A 370 5.00 23.60 -6.56
C SER A 370 4.88 22.21 -7.18
N ALA A 371 4.03 22.08 -8.21
CA ALA A 371 3.90 20.83 -8.98
C ALA A 371 5.23 20.40 -9.62
N GLN A 372 5.94 21.36 -10.22
CA GLN A 372 7.24 21.15 -10.83
C GLN A 372 8.33 20.80 -9.80
N ALA A 373 8.31 21.44 -8.63
CA ALA A 373 9.22 21.12 -7.54
C ALA A 373 9.01 19.70 -7.01
N MET A 374 7.76 19.26 -6.85
CA MET A 374 7.41 17.88 -6.49
C MET A 374 7.93 16.89 -7.53
N ALA A 375 7.61 17.11 -8.80
CA ALA A 375 8.05 16.23 -9.88
C ALA A 375 9.56 16.14 -9.99
N ARG A 376 10.26 17.28 -9.92
CA ARG A 376 11.73 17.33 -9.91
C ARG A 376 12.30 16.59 -8.71
N SER A 377 11.72 16.75 -7.52
CA SER A 377 12.17 16.06 -6.31
C SER A 377 12.10 14.54 -6.47
N VAL A 378 10.95 14.02 -6.93
CA VAL A 378 10.77 12.58 -7.18
C VAL A 378 11.76 12.06 -8.22
N VAL A 379 11.91 12.77 -9.35
CA VAL A 379 12.84 12.37 -10.44
C VAL A 379 14.29 12.32 -9.96
N VAL A 380 14.76 13.35 -9.26
CA VAL A 380 16.15 13.39 -8.75
C VAL A 380 16.40 12.26 -7.76
N ARG A 381 15.41 11.96 -6.90
CA ARG A 381 15.52 10.88 -5.93
C ARG A 381 15.50 9.50 -6.58
N LEU A 382 14.70 9.31 -7.63
CA LEU A 382 14.74 8.09 -8.45
C LEU A 382 16.13 7.91 -9.08
N LEU A 383 16.72 8.97 -9.67
CA LEU A 383 18.09 8.89 -10.22
C LEU A 383 19.12 8.55 -9.14
N ALA A 384 19.03 9.17 -7.96
CA ALA A 384 19.94 8.89 -6.84
C ALA A 384 19.81 7.47 -6.27
N ALA A 385 18.65 6.81 -6.49
CA ALA A 385 18.36 5.46 -6.06
C ALA A 385 18.84 4.38 -7.03
N HIS A 386 19.24 4.74 -8.26
CA HIS A 386 19.66 3.78 -9.28
C HIS A 386 21.18 3.82 -9.49
N PRO A 387 21.79 2.68 -9.87
CA PRO A 387 23.17 2.66 -10.31
C PRO A 387 23.41 3.54 -11.54
N PRO A 388 24.67 3.96 -11.79
CA PRO A 388 25.01 4.80 -12.92
C PRO A 388 24.46 4.24 -14.23
N GLY A 389 23.67 5.05 -14.93
CA GLY A 389 23.05 4.74 -16.21
C GLY A 389 21.96 3.67 -16.23
N GLN A 390 21.48 3.19 -15.08
CA GLN A 390 20.39 2.21 -15.03
C GLN A 390 18.99 2.82 -15.09
N LEU A 391 18.86 4.14 -15.05
CA LEU A 391 17.58 4.85 -15.23
C LEU A 391 17.76 6.00 -16.21
N ASN A 392 17.02 5.95 -17.31
CA ASN A 392 17.04 7.00 -18.33
C ASN A 392 15.71 7.75 -18.30
N VAL A 393 15.78 9.08 -18.20
CA VAL A 393 14.61 9.95 -18.07
C VAL A 393 14.32 10.63 -19.41
N SER A 394 13.05 10.66 -19.81
CA SER A 394 12.53 11.43 -20.93
C SER A 394 11.36 12.29 -20.45
N VAL A 395 11.17 13.47 -21.03
CA VAL A 395 10.12 14.41 -20.63
C VAL A 395 9.22 14.72 -21.83
N VAL A 396 7.92 14.81 -21.57
CA VAL A 396 6.92 15.37 -22.50
C VAL A 396 6.41 16.67 -21.90
N ASP A 397 6.50 17.75 -22.65
CA ASP A 397 6.00 19.07 -22.26
C ASP A 397 5.53 19.81 -23.51
N LEU A 398 4.29 19.53 -23.90
CA LEU A 398 3.68 20.05 -25.12
C LEU A 398 3.16 21.49 -24.93
N ALA A 399 2.56 21.81 -23.79
CA ALA A 399 1.99 23.13 -23.54
C ALA A 399 3.06 24.17 -23.17
N GLY A 400 4.13 23.78 -22.49
CA GLY A 400 5.24 24.64 -22.11
C GLY A 400 6.34 24.78 -23.17
N GLY A 401 6.18 24.17 -24.36
CA GLY A 401 7.20 24.21 -25.43
C GLY A 401 8.55 23.60 -25.01
N GLY A 402 8.52 22.65 -24.08
CA GLY A 402 9.69 22.01 -23.50
C GLY A 402 10.38 22.82 -22.38
N ALA A 403 9.79 23.90 -21.88
CA ALA A 403 10.35 24.68 -20.78
C ALA A 403 10.46 23.88 -19.47
N ALA A 404 9.45 23.07 -19.14
CA ALA A 404 9.52 22.14 -18.01
C ALA A 404 10.60 21.10 -18.26
N GLY A 405 10.69 20.54 -19.48
CA GLY A 405 11.78 19.63 -19.87
C GLY A 405 13.17 20.20 -19.66
N ARG A 406 13.40 21.47 -20.04
CA ARG A 406 14.67 22.18 -19.83
C ARG A 406 14.98 22.50 -18.37
N SER A 407 13.98 22.53 -17.51
CA SER A 407 14.17 22.72 -16.06
C SER A 407 14.66 21.46 -15.33
N TYR A 408 14.46 20.29 -15.93
CA TYR A 408 15.12 19.04 -15.52
C TYR A 408 16.55 19.00 -16.06
N ASP A 409 17.30 20.10 -15.94
CA ASP A 409 18.74 20.07 -16.21
C ASP A 409 19.38 19.14 -15.16
N LEU A 410 19.58 17.88 -15.56
CA LEU A 410 20.16 16.82 -14.74
C LEU A 410 21.70 16.86 -14.76
N GLY A 411 22.31 17.90 -15.33
CA GLY A 411 23.75 18.16 -15.22
C GLY A 411 24.66 17.16 -15.93
N GLY A 412 24.14 16.26 -16.78
CA GLY A 412 24.96 15.32 -17.56
C GLY A 412 25.49 14.08 -16.83
N ALA A 413 24.80 13.59 -15.79
CA ALA A 413 25.11 12.31 -15.12
C ALA A 413 25.16 11.11 -16.09
N PRO A 414 25.88 9.98 -15.84
CA PRO A 414 25.97 8.88 -16.78
C PRO A 414 24.62 8.18 -16.88
N GLY A 415 24.13 8.04 -18.12
CA GLY A 415 22.80 7.54 -18.48
C GLY A 415 21.61 8.39 -18.03
N ALA A 416 21.86 9.61 -17.55
CA ALA A 416 21.03 10.73 -17.95
C ALA A 416 21.67 11.29 -19.24
N ALA A 417 20.93 11.39 -20.33
CA ALA A 417 21.49 12.02 -21.53
C ALA A 417 22.05 13.41 -21.18
N ARG A 418 23.14 13.84 -21.85
CA ARG A 418 23.73 15.20 -21.70
C ARG A 418 22.68 16.32 -21.73
N SER A 419 21.55 16.03 -22.35
CA SER A 419 20.27 16.70 -22.19
C SER A 419 19.18 15.64 -22.11
N VAL A 420 18.27 15.73 -21.14
CA VAL A 420 17.04 14.91 -21.08
C VAL A 420 16.29 15.03 -22.40
N PRO A 421 15.93 13.93 -23.11
CA PRO A 421 15.11 14.01 -24.31
C PRO A 421 13.76 14.66 -23.98
N VAL A 422 13.39 15.72 -24.72
CA VAL A 422 12.13 16.45 -24.52
C VAL A 422 11.27 16.36 -25.77
N ALA A 423 10.09 15.76 -25.65
CA ALA A 423 9.03 15.86 -26.64
C ALA A 423 8.23 17.15 -26.40
N ALA A 424 8.45 18.15 -27.25
CA ALA A 424 7.75 19.44 -27.22
C ALA A 424 6.72 19.59 -28.36
N THR A 425 6.56 18.57 -29.20
CA THR A 425 5.58 18.55 -30.30
C THR A 425 4.82 17.22 -30.31
N PRO A 426 3.57 17.18 -30.82
CA PRO A 426 2.81 15.93 -30.93
C PRO A 426 3.53 14.84 -31.73
N GLN A 427 4.27 15.20 -32.79
CA GLN A 427 5.07 14.24 -33.54
C GLN A 427 6.18 13.62 -32.68
N ALA A 428 6.93 14.45 -31.95
CA ALA A 428 7.99 13.96 -31.06
C ALA A 428 7.44 13.10 -29.92
N LEU A 429 6.23 13.41 -29.42
CA LEU A 429 5.51 12.56 -28.48
C LEU A 429 5.19 11.20 -29.11
N GLY A 430 4.60 11.20 -30.32
CA GLY A 430 4.25 9.99 -31.04
C GLY A 430 5.44 9.06 -31.25
N ASP A 431 6.56 9.61 -31.73
CA ASP A 431 7.82 8.88 -31.95
C ASP A 431 8.38 8.30 -30.63
N MET A 432 8.35 9.09 -29.55
CA MET A 432 8.84 8.67 -28.24
C MET A 432 7.99 7.53 -27.64
N LEU A 433 6.65 7.64 -27.72
CA LEU A 433 5.76 6.58 -27.24
C LEU A 433 5.91 5.31 -28.06
N GLU A 434 6.10 5.42 -29.37
CA GLU A 434 6.34 4.27 -30.26
C GLU A 434 7.59 3.50 -29.87
N GLN A 435 8.72 4.19 -29.68
CA GLN A 435 9.97 3.58 -29.23
C GLN A 435 9.84 2.88 -27.87
N LEU A 436 9.08 3.49 -26.94
CA LEU A 436 8.82 2.87 -25.64
C LEU A 436 7.95 1.62 -25.77
N VAL A 437 6.92 1.64 -26.62
CA VAL A 437 6.06 0.47 -26.86
C VAL A 437 6.85 -0.67 -27.49
N GLU A 438 7.64 -0.40 -28.53
CA GLU A 438 8.52 -1.40 -29.16
C GLU A 438 9.50 -2.01 -28.14
N ARG A 439 10.06 -1.17 -27.26
CA ARG A 439 10.89 -1.64 -26.16
C ARG A 439 10.13 -2.58 -25.23
N VAL A 440 8.93 -2.21 -24.79
CA VAL A 440 8.10 -3.04 -23.92
C VAL A 440 7.87 -4.42 -24.54
N ASP A 441 7.51 -4.44 -25.83
CA ASP A 441 7.26 -5.68 -26.57
C ASP A 441 8.51 -6.56 -26.64
N LEU A 442 9.66 -5.98 -26.99
CA LEU A 442 10.93 -6.72 -27.06
C LEU A 442 11.33 -7.32 -25.72
N VAL A 443 11.19 -6.56 -24.64
CA VAL A 443 11.54 -7.08 -23.31
C VAL A 443 10.55 -8.16 -22.87
N GLN A 444 9.25 -7.95 -23.06
CA GLN A 444 8.24 -8.96 -22.74
C GLN A 444 8.45 -10.25 -23.54
N MET A 445 8.88 -10.14 -24.81
CA MET A 445 9.29 -11.30 -25.62
C MET A 445 10.50 -12.02 -25.01
N ALA A 446 11.52 -11.29 -24.56
CA ALA A 446 12.68 -11.87 -23.90
C ALA A 446 12.32 -12.57 -22.57
N ILE A 447 11.45 -11.98 -21.75
CA ILE A 447 10.93 -12.57 -20.52
C ILE A 447 10.21 -13.90 -20.83
N ARG A 448 9.29 -13.89 -21.81
CA ARG A 448 8.55 -15.10 -22.23
C ARG A 448 9.45 -16.18 -22.80
N ALA A 449 10.56 -15.81 -23.44
CA ALA A 449 11.55 -16.75 -23.94
C ALA A 449 12.46 -17.33 -22.84
N GLY A 450 12.31 -16.88 -21.58
CA GLY A 450 13.11 -17.35 -20.45
C GLY A 450 14.53 -16.79 -20.45
N ALA A 451 14.72 -15.54 -20.87
CA ALA A 451 16.02 -14.88 -20.84
C ALA A 451 16.67 -14.97 -19.44
N MET A 452 17.92 -15.40 -19.40
CA MET A 452 18.71 -15.49 -18.17
C MET A 452 19.32 -14.11 -17.88
N GLY A 453 18.83 -13.42 -16.84
CA GLY A 453 19.34 -12.10 -16.43
C GLY A 453 18.25 -11.03 -16.35
N SER A 454 18.65 -9.75 -16.37
CA SER A 454 17.73 -8.61 -16.41
C SER A 454 17.52 -8.18 -17.87
N PRO A 455 16.42 -8.58 -18.53
CA PRO A 455 16.24 -8.35 -19.96
C PRO A 455 16.18 -6.86 -20.33
N TYR A 456 15.98 -5.97 -19.35
CA TYR A 456 15.98 -4.52 -19.55
C TYR A 456 17.39 -3.94 -19.69
N GLU A 457 18.40 -4.52 -19.02
CA GLU A 457 19.78 -4.04 -19.04
C GLU A 457 20.44 -4.41 -20.38
N ASP A 458 20.18 -5.61 -20.87
CA ASP A 458 20.81 -6.17 -22.07
C ASP A 458 20.31 -5.54 -23.39
N ILE A 459 19.05 -5.06 -23.42
CA ILE A 459 18.43 -4.58 -24.67
C ILE A 459 18.83 -3.14 -25.01
N ASP A 460 18.80 -2.21 -24.04
CA ASP A 460 19.01 -0.78 -24.32
C ASP A 460 19.45 0.03 -23.08
N GLY A 461 20.25 -0.58 -22.20
CA GLY A 461 20.92 0.15 -21.13
C GLY A 461 20.01 0.66 -20.01
N GLY A 462 19.12 -0.21 -19.50
CA GLY A 462 18.42 0.01 -18.22
C GLY A 462 16.97 0.49 -18.33
N ARG A 463 16.42 0.94 -17.20
CA ARG A 463 15.01 1.36 -17.06
C ARG A 463 14.74 2.70 -17.75
N ARG A 464 13.48 2.96 -18.06
CA ARG A 464 12.99 4.22 -18.65
C ARG A 464 12.01 4.88 -17.69
N LEU A 465 12.13 6.19 -17.50
CA LEU A 465 11.16 7.02 -16.80
C LEU A 465 10.63 8.09 -17.77
N LEU A 466 9.35 8.03 -18.08
CA LEU A 466 8.65 9.04 -18.86
C LEU A 466 7.93 10.01 -17.92
N VAL A 467 8.35 11.27 -17.93
CA VAL A 467 7.70 12.34 -17.17
C VAL A 467 6.77 13.12 -18.09
N LEU A 468 5.48 13.07 -17.83
CA LEU A 468 4.44 13.71 -18.63
C LEU A 468 3.91 14.95 -17.92
N HIS A 469 4.15 16.12 -18.51
CA HIS A 469 3.55 17.39 -18.07
C HIS A 469 2.33 17.73 -18.91
N ASP A 470 1.40 18.46 -18.31
CA ASP A 470 0.27 19.11 -18.98
C ASP A 470 -0.64 18.10 -19.74
N PHE A 471 -0.66 16.82 -19.31
CA PHE A 471 -1.61 15.83 -19.82
C PHE A 471 -3.05 16.33 -19.55
N PRO A 472 -3.97 16.27 -20.53
CA PRO A 472 -3.90 15.53 -21.78
C PRO A 472 -3.60 16.38 -23.03
N TYR A 473 -3.06 17.58 -22.86
CA TYR A 473 -2.87 18.52 -23.96
C TYR A 473 -1.99 17.91 -25.07
N GLY A 474 -2.49 17.94 -26.31
CA GLY A 474 -1.75 17.48 -27.49
C GLY A 474 -1.64 15.96 -27.67
N PHE A 475 -2.38 15.17 -26.88
CA PHE A 475 -2.55 13.74 -27.12
C PHE A 475 -3.68 13.48 -28.13
N ASP A 476 -3.37 12.73 -29.19
CA ASP A 476 -4.37 12.12 -30.05
C ASP A 476 -4.73 10.70 -29.57
N ASP A 477 -5.72 10.07 -30.21
CA ASP A 477 -6.20 8.73 -29.82
C ASP A 477 -5.09 7.67 -29.90
N SER A 478 -4.16 7.80 -30.85
CA SER A 478 -3.04 6.85 -31.02
C SER A 478 -2.04 6.97 -29.87
N ALA A 479 -1.60 8.20 -29.56
CA ALA A 479 -0.72 8.51 -28.46
C ALA A 479 -1.35 8.09 -27.11
N PHE A 480 -2.64 8.34 -26.95
CA PHE A 480 -3.36 7.93 -25.74
C PHE A 480 -3.42 6.41 -25.58
N ASN A 481 -3.74 5.66 -26.64
CA ASN A 481 -3.74 4.18 -26.59
C ASN A 481 -2.35 3.61 -26.29
N ARG A 482 -1.29 4.19 -26.88
CA ARG A 482 0.10 3.82 -26.57
C ARG A 482 0.44 4.12 -25.12
N LEU A 483 0.05 5.28 -24.60
CA LEU A 483 0.25 5.62 -23.19
C LEU A 483 -0.49 4.65 -22.27
N GLN A 484 -1.74 4.29 -22.56
CA GLN A 484 -2.46 3.27 -21.80
C GLN A 484 -1.71 1.94 -21.79
N TYR A 485 -1.18 1.49 -22.94
CA TYR A 485 -0.36 0.29 -22.98
C TYR A 485 0.86 0.40 -22.05
N LEU A 486 1.59 1.51 -22.11
CA LEU A 486 2.77 1.75 -21.27
C LEU A 486 2.44 1.82 -19.77
N LEU A 487 1.30 2.39 -19.39
CA LEU A 487 0.88 2.45 -17.98
C LEU A 487 0.64 1.05 -17.38
N HIS A 488 0.26 0.08 -18.21
CA HIS A 488 -0.12 -1.24 -17.77
C HIS A 488 0.99 -2.27 -17.97
N GLU A 489 1.59 -2.36 -19.15
CA GLU A 489 2.65 -3.33 -19.46
C GLU A 489 4.06 -2.77 -19.19
N GLY A 490 4.19 -1.44 -19.11
CA GLY A 490 5.47 -0.77 -18.96
C GLY A 490 6.20 -1.09 -17.65
N PRO A 491 5.57 -1.08 -16.46
CA PRO A 491 6.28 -1.26 -15.20
C PRO A 491 7.04 -2.59 -15.13
N GLU A 492 6.41 -3.68 -15.57
CA GLU A 492 7.07 -4.97 -15.75
C GLU A 492 8.17 -4.91 -16.80
N ALA A 493 7.99 -4.14 -17.87
CA ALA A 493 8.98 -3.91 -18.90
C ALA A 493 10.10 -2.89 -18.51
N GLY A 494 10.13 -2.43 -17.26
CA GLY A 494 11.06 -1.41 -16.78
C GLY A 494 10.84 -0.02 -17.38
N VAL A 495 9.64 0.26 -17.89
CA VAL A 495 9.17 1.57 -18.34
C VAL A 495 8.19 2.11 -17.32
N HIS A 496 8.57 3.19 -16.64
CA HIS A 496 7.78 3.83 -15.60
C HIS A 496 7.26 5.17 -16.11
N VAL A 497 6.04 5.54 -15.71
CA VAL A 497 5.43 6.83 -16.07
C VAL A 497 5.17 7.63 -14.81
N LEU A 498 5.61 8.89 -14.82
CA LEU A 498 5.30 9.91 -13.83
C LEU A 498 4.46 10.99 -14.54
N MET A 499 3.21 11.16 -14.14
CA MET A 499 2.31 12.17 -14.70
C MET A 499 2.17 13.35 -13.75
N VAL A 500 2.21 14.56 -14.29
CA VAL A 500 2.03 15.82 -13.56
C VAL A 500 0.86 16.55 -14.20
N ALA A 501 -0.31 16.44 -13.58
CA ALA A 501 -1.55 17.00 -14.12
C ALA A 501 -2.63 17.14 -13.04
N ASP A 502 -3.61 18.00 -13.32
CA ASP A 502 -4.82 18.11 -12.51
C ASP A 502 -5.84 17.05 -12.99
N PRO A 503 -6.35 16.17 -12.11
CA PRO A 503 -7.42 15.24 -12.45
C PRO A 503 -8.60 15.92 -13.13
N GLN A 504 -8.99 17.12 -12.69
CA GLN A 504 -10.17 17.83 -13.20
C GLN A 504 -9.97 18.28 -14.64
N ASP A 505 -8.81 18.84 -14.97
CA ASP A 505 -8.47 19.23 -16.34
C ASP A 505 -8.43 17.99 -17.26
N SER A 506 -7.93 16.88 -16.73
CA SER A 506 -7.84 15.61 -17.44
C SER A 506 -9.21 14.92 -17.64
N SER A 507 -10.17 15.15 -16.73
CA SER A 507 -11.51 14.57 -16.78
C SER A 507 -12.41 15.11 -17.90
N THR A 508 -12.05 16.25 -18.49
CA THR A 508 -12.78 16.87 -19.60
C THR A 508 -12.75 16.04 -20.89
N LEU A 509 -11.85 15.05 -20.99
CA LEU A 509 -11.74 14.12 -22.12
C LEU A 509 -12.51 12.80 -21.96
N GLY A 510 -13.35 12.67 -20.92
CA GLY A 510 -14.30 11.57 -20.78
C GLY A 510 -13.80 10.38 -19.94
N PRO A 511 -14.53 9.25 -19.96
CA PRO A 511 -14.39 8.16 -18.98
C PRO A 511 -13.03 7.43 -19.02
N MET A 512 -12.30 7.52 -20.14
CA MET A 512 -11.02 6.83 -20.32
C MET A 512 -9.88 7.48 -19.52
N VAL A 513 -9.88 8.79 -19.33
CA VAL A 513 -8.87 9.47 -18.49
C VAL A 513 -9.09 9.16 -17.02
N GLY A 514 -10.35 9.07 -16.59
CA GLY A 514 -10.66 8.58 -15.24
C GLY A 514 -10.17 7.16 -14.98
N ALA A 515 -10.09 6.30 -16.01
CA ALA A 515 -9.51 4.96 -15.86
C ALA A 515 -7.98 5.00 -15.69
N VAL A 516 -7.29 5.84 -16.47
CA VAL A 516 -5.85 6.11 -16.31
C VAL A 516 -5.55 6.64 -14.91
N TRP A 517 -6.32 7.63 -14.46
CA TRP A 517 -6.19 8.18 -13.12
C TRP A 517 -6.23 7.12 -12.02
N ARG A 518 -7.22 6.21 -12.07
CA ARG A 518 -7.41 5.16 -11.06
C ARG A 518 -6.34 4.06 -11.10
N SER A 519 -5.68 3.85 -12.23
CA SER A 519 -4.61 2.82 -12.31
C SER A 519 -3.29 3.30 -11.69
N MET A 520 -3.10 4.61 -11.52
CA MET A 520 -1.87 5.21 -11.01
C MET A 520 -1.88 5.41 -9.49
N ALA A 521 -0.69 5.35 -8.86
CA ALA A 521 -0.53 5.72 -7.46
C ALA A 521 -0.50 7.25 -7.33
N ARG A 522 -1.36 7.80 -6.47
CA ARG A 522 -1.52 9.25 -6.33
C ARG A 522 -0.54 9.82 -5.30
N LEU A 523 0.04 10.96 -5.64
CA LEU A 523 0.89 11.77 -4.76
C LEU A 523 0.41 13.22 -4.79
N PRO A 524 -0.19 13.73 -3.71
CA PRO A 524 -0.60 15.13 -3.62
C PRO A 524 0.60 16.08 -3.68
N VAL A 525 0.39 17.30 -4.17
CA VAL A 525 1.44 18.34 -4.18
C VAL A 525 1.38 19.22 -2.93
N LEU A 526 0.18 19.52 -2.42
CA LEU A 526 0.01 20.47 -1.32
C LEU A 526 0.21 19.79 0.03
N SER A 527 0.89 20.49 0.93
CA SER A 527 0.94 20.10 2.35
C SER A 527 -0.46 20.24 2.94
N GLY A 528 -0.93 19.21 3.64
CA GLY A 528 -2.28 19.18 4.22
C GLY A 528 -3.25 18.29 3.46
N ASP A 529 -2.92 17.90 2.22
CA ASP A 529 -3.71 16.95 1.47
C ASP A 529 -3.68 15.56 2.12
N HIS A 530 -4.59 14.71 1.66
CA HIS A 530 -4.92 13.48 2.34
C HIS A 530 -4.62 12.22 1.53
N MET A 531 -4.11 11.18 2.21
CA MET A 531 -3.87 9.86 1.65
C MET A 531 -4.54 8.79 2.51
N GLY A 532 -5.14 7.78 1.87
CA GLY A 532 -5.70 6.62 2.57
C GLY A 532 -4.63 5.56 2.80
N ASP A 533 -4.61 4.94 3.98
CA ASP A 533 -3.79 3.73 4.20
C ASP A 533 -4.48 2.45 3.67
N PRO A 534 -3.70 1.41 3.32
CA PRO A 534 -4.26 0.17 2.79
C PRO A 534 -4.81 -0.77 3.87
N TRP A 535 -4.57 -0.50 5.16
CA TRP A 535 -4.87 -1.43 6.24
C TRP A 535 -6.23 -1.16 6.87
N VAL A 536 -6.34 -0.06 7.61
CA VAL A 536 -7.52 0.33 8.39
C VAL A 536 -8.32 1.42 7.69
N GLY A 537 -7.79 2.00 6.60
CA GLY A 537 -8.46 3.01 5.81
C GLY A 537 -8.51 4.37 6.51
N LEU A 538 -7.53 4.69 7.36
CA LEU A 538 -7.43 6.02 7.93
C LEU A 538 -6.97 7.01 6.86
N THR A 539 -7.40 8.24 7.05
CA THR A 539 -6.95 9.39 6.29
C THR A 539 -5.75 10.02 6.97
N TRP A 540 -4.63 10.07 6.25
CA TRP A 540 -3.37 10.64 6.69
C TRP A 540 -3.14 11.99 6.03
N THR A 541 -2.66 12.96 6.80
CA THR A 541 -2.18 14.23 6.27
C THR A 541 -0.79 14.03 5.68
N PHE A 542 -0.66 14.37 4.40
CA PHE A 542 0.58 14.30 3.66
C PHE A 542 1.32 15.64 3.71
N THR A 543 2.63 15.56 3.93
CA THR A 543 3.56 16.68 3.79
C THR A 543 4.59 16.31 2.73
N PRO A 544 4.66 17.03 1.60
CA PRO A 544 5.59 16.72 0.52
C PRO A 544 7.04 16.94 0.98
N ASP A 545 7.94 15.99 0.70
CA ASP A 545 9.37 16.15 0.94
C ASP A 545 10.01 16.81 -0.29
N VAL A 546 9.59 18.06 -0.50
CA VAL A 546 10.06 18.93 -1.56
C VAL A 546 10.94 19.99 -0.94
N THR A 547 12.14 20.15 -1.48
CA THR A 547 12.90 21.36 -1.14
C THR A 547 12.35 22.48 -2.00
N THR A 548 11.50 23.33 -1.44
CA THR A 548 11.12 24.59 -2.10
C THR A 548 12.38 25.43 -2.30
N GLY A 549 12.99 25.34 -3.50
CA GLY A 549 14.14 26.15 -3.90
C GLY A 549 15.47 25.93 -3.15
N SER A 550 15.77 24.73 -2.63
CA SER A 550 17.02 24.54 -1.88
C SER A 550 18.21 24.14 -2.74
N ALA A 551 19.36 24.73 -2.42
CA ALA A 551 20.67 24.34 -2.88
C ALA A 551 20.98 22.83 -2.70
N ALA A 552 20.23 22.07 -1.89
CA ALA A 552 20.50 20.65 -1.66
C ALA A 552 20.17 19.78 -2.89
N VAL A 553 19.02 19.98 -3.54
CA VAL A 553 18.68 19.23 -4.78
C VAL A 553 19.63 19.62 -5.91
N ASP A 554 19.93 20.91 -6.04
CA ASP A 554 20.91 21.40 -7.02
C ASP A 554 22.33 20.90 -6.72
N GLU A 555 22.72 20.80 -5.44
CA GLU A 555 24.01 20.24 -5.02
C GLU A 555 24.09 18.74 -5.30
N ILE A 556 23.00 18.00 -5.09
CA ILE A 556 22.92 16.57 -5.38
C ILE A 556 22.96 16.33 -6.88
N LEU A 557 22.28 17.16 -7.69
CA LEU A 557 22.41 17.15 -9.14
C LEU A 557 23.85 17.46 -9.58
N ALA A 558 24.49 18.46 -8.97
CA ALA A 558 25.90 18.76 -9.24
C ALA A 558 26.83 17.63 -8.80
N ARG A 559 26.51 16.89 -7.74
CA ARG A 559 27.25 15.70 -7.29
C ARG A 559 27.03 14.52 -8.22
N LEU A 560 25.80 14.26 -8.64
CA LEU A 560 25.43 13.28 -9.65
C LEU A 560 26.25 13.50 -10.93
N ALA A 561 26.37 14.77 -11.35
CA ALA A 561 27.21 15.16 -12.48
C ALA A 561 28.71 14.92 -12.23
N ARG A 562 29.26 15.23 -11.05
CA ARG A 562 30.70 14.98 -10.77
C ARG A 562 31.06 13.50 -10.67
N GLN A 563 30.26 12.73 -9.94
CA GLN A 563 30.45 11.29 -9.79
C GLN A 563 30.33 10.55 -11.13
N ALA A 564 29.67 11.18 -12.11
CA ALA A 564 29.60 10.72 -13.49
C ALA A 564 30.97 10.66 -14.18
N ASP A 565 31.78 11.69 -13.94
CA ASP A 565 33.04 11.96 -14.64
C ASP A 565 34.22 11.21 -14.01
N GLY A 566 33.97 10.35 -13.00
CA GLY A 566 35.01 9.65 -12.25
C GLY A 566 35.80 10.56 -11.29
N GLN A 567 35.25 11.73 -10.94
CA GLN A 567 35.76 12.66 -9.91
C GLN A 567 35.00 12.49 -8.60
#